data_AF-A0A7Y8NSL6-F1
#
_entry.id   AF-A0A7Y8NSL6-F1
#
_cell.length_a   1.000
_cell.length_b   1.000
_cell.length_c   1.000
_cell.angle_alpha   90.00
_cell.angle_beta   90.00
_cell.angle_gamma   90.00
#
_symmetry.space_group_name_H-M   'P 1'
#
loop_
_entity.id
_entity.type
_entity.pdbx_description
1 polymer ?
#
loop_
_entity_poly.entity_id
_entity_poly.type
_entity_poly.pdbx_seq_one_letter_code
_entity_poly.pdbx_strand_id
1 'polypeptide(L)'
;MFSKIKQLSWKVLLFRSFVYGFAIIGFGLCSAWLAVKLKLTNDPGGVDVNDRYFQHATLTDDQRHALLSDSAQVESLKSLTYYKILALGVLHPKNARNILDYYRRTEDVHTVEHMLDAMGIYMTDSSDFHKRINDNGKIFTEKKNNTSNLFWWSTVEEWPVLKVAVAKDAKVIDSVSKITGANPRLISAVLIAEQIRLFDSRREAFKKWIQPLKILSNETTFSWGVTGIKDFTAKTIEHNLIDKNSPFYLGAAYEHLLDFKTDKPDVERFERITNTKNHYYAYLYAALCIRQIENQWMRAGYDLTDRPEIMSTLYNIGFVASVPKKDPQVGGSTIDIQGKKYTFGRLAYEYYFSGELATEFPYPKMKKHLRTASKL
;
A
#
# COMPACT_ATOMS: atom_id res chain seq x y z
N MET A 1 -2.96 -60.48 -87.02
CA MET A 1 -4.33 -60.72 -86.52
C MET A 1 -4.73 -59.58 -85.59
N PHE A 2 -4.95 -58.38 -86.15
CA PHE A 2 -5.58 -57.27 -85.45
C PHE A 2 -7.10 -57.47 -85.56
N SER A 3 -7.80 -57.72 -84.46
CA SER A 3 -9.15 -57.20 -84.25
C SER A 3 -9.71 -57.60 -82.89
N LYS A 4 -10.54 -56.70 -82.35
CA LYS A 4 -11.52 -56.85 -81.26
C LYS A 4 -11.11 -56.26 -79.90
N ILE A 5 -11.00 -54.94 -79.84
CA ILE A 5 -11.44 -54.20 -78.66
C ILE A 5 -12.97 -54.06 -78.78
N LYS A 6 -13.71 -54.92 -78.09
CA LYS A 6 -15.16 -54.75 -77.89
C LYS A 6 -15.39 -53.48 -77.07
N GLN A 7 -16.29 -52.60 -77.53
CA GLN A 7 -16.83 -51.50 -76.71
C GLN A 7 -17.35 -52.07 -75.39
N LEU A 8 -16.71 -51.68 -74.28
CA LEU A 8 -17.16 -52.05 -72.94
C LEU A 8 -18.47 -51.31 -72.68
N SER A 9 -19.55 -52.06 -72.37
CA SER A 9 -20.83 -51.46 -71.98
C SER A 9 -20.64 -50.47 -70.84
N TRP A 10 -21.24 -49.28 -70.94
CA TRP A 10 -21.22 -48.22 -69.92
C TRP A 10 -21.53 -48.74 -68.51
N LYS A 11 -22.37 -49.78 -68.39
CA LYS A 11 -22.70 -50.43 -67.11
C LYS A 11 -21.49 -51.12 -66.47
N VAL A 12 -20.61 -51.72 -67.28
CA VAL A 12 -19.36 -52.35 -66.83
C VAL A 12 -18.35 -51.28 -66.40
N LEU A 13 -18.32 -50.15 -67.10
CA LEU A 13 -17.44 -49.03 -66.80
C LEU A 13 -17.84 -48.36 -65.47
N LEU A 14 -19.14 -48.13 -65.25
CA LEU A 14 -19.67 -47.65 -63.97
C LEU A 14 -19.41 -48.63 -62.81
N PHE A 15 -19.66 -49.93 -63.02
CA PHE A 15 -19.41 -50.94 -62.00
C PHE A 15 -17.93 -51.00 -61.61
N ARG A 16 -17.02 -50.96 -62.60
CA ARG A 16 -15.58 -50.91 -62.35
C ARG A 16 -15.17 -49.64 -61.61
N SER A 17 -15.67 -48.47 -62.02
CA SER A 17 -15.40 -47.21 -61.32
C SER A 17 -15.89 -47.24 -59.87
N PHE A 18 -17.05 -47.83 -59.60
CA PHE A 18 -17.55 -48.01 -58.24
C PHE A 18 -16.67 -48.96 -57.42
N VAL A 19 -16.31 -50.11 -57.97
CA VAL A 19 -15.42 -51.09 -57.31
C VAL A 19 -14.03 -50.48 -57.04
N TYR A 20 -13.45 -49.77 -58.01
CA TYR A 20 -12.18 -49.09 -57.81
C TYR A 20 -12.28 -47.94 -56.80
N GLY A 21 -13.36 -47.16 -56.82
CA GLY A 21 -13.62 -46.12 -55.83
C GLY A 21 -13.71 -46.69 -54.41
N PHE A 22 -14.47 -47.78 -54.24
CA PHE A 22 -14.60 -48.46 -52.95
C PHE A 22 -13.28 -49.09 -52.49
N ALA A 23 -12.52 -49.68 -53.42
CA ALA A 23 -11.19 -50.24 -53.13
C ALA A 23 -10.18 -49.17 -52.71
N ILE A 24 -10.19 -47.99 -53.35
CA ILE A 24 -9.31 -46.86 -52.99
C ILE A 24 -9.67 -46.33 -51.59
N ILE A 25 -10.96 -46.17 -51.28
CA ILE A 25 -11.42 -45.74 -49.95
C ILE A 25 -11.04 -46.78 -48.90
N GLY A 26 -11.29 -48.06 -49.16
CA GLY A 26 -10.91 -49.17 -48.29
C GLY A 26 -9.40 -49.22 -48.06
N PHE A 27 -8.60 -49.06 -49.11
CA PHE A 27 -7.14 -48.98 -49.01
C PHE A 27 -6.69 -47.77 -48.17
N GLY A 28 -7.31 -46.60 -48.35
CA GLY A 28 -7.03 -45.40 -47.55
C GLY A 28 -7.32 -45.60 -46.07
N LEU A 29 -8.48 -46.17 -45.73
CA LEU A 29 -8.86 -46.46 -44.34
C LEU A 29 -7.98 -47.55 -43.71
N CYS A 30 -7.68 -48.63 -44.43
CA CYS A 30 -6.75 -49.67 -43.96
C CYS A 30 -5.35 -49.12 -43.77
N SER A 31 -4.85 -48.26 -44.68
CA SER A 31 -3.53 -47.63 -44.58
C SER A 31 -3.44 -46.65 -43.42
N ALA A 32 -4.49 -45.86 -43.19
CA ALA A 32 -4.57 -44.95 -42.03
C ALA A 32 -4.61 -45.74 -40.71
N TRP A 33 -5.43 -46.80 -40.62
CA TRP A 33 -5.46 -47.69 -39.47
C TRP A 33 -4.10 -48.37 -39.24
N LEU A 34 -3.42 -48.81 -40.31
CA LEU A 34 -2.08 -49.38 -40.24
C LEU A 34 -1.07 -48.34 -39.74
N ALA A 35 -1.14 -47.10 -40.22
CA ALA A 35 -0.26 -46.01 -39.80
C ALA A 35 -0.43 -45.63 -38.32
N VAL A 36 -1.66 -45.66 -37.80
CA VAL A 36 -1.95 -45.47 -36.37
C VAL A 36 -1.48 -46.70 -35.57
N LYS A 37 -1.79 -47.92 -36.00
CA LYS A 37 -1.45 -49.16 -35.28
C LYS A 37 0.06 -49.42 -35.23
N LEU A 38 0.78 -49.09 -36.31
CA LEU A 38 2.24 -49.17 -36.38
C LEU A 38 2.93 -47.94 -35.77
N LYS A 39 2.17 -47.01 -35.17
CA LYS A 39 2.70 -45.79 -34.55
C LYS A 39 3.53 -44.92 -35.51
N LEU A 40 3.29 -45.03 -36.82
CA LEU A 40 3.98 -44.26 -37.87
C LEU A 40 3.63 -42.77 -37.84
N THR A 41 2.54 -42.42 -37.15
CA THR A 41 2.10 -41.03 -36.91
C THR A 41 2.31 -40.60 -35.46
N ASN A 42 2.95 -41.44 -34.64
CA ASN A 42 3.30 -41.02 -33.30
C ASN A 42 4.37 -39.94 -33.39
N ASP A 43 4.03 -38.75 -32.94
CA ASP A 43 5.03 -37.76 -32.58
C ASP A 43 5.83 -38.34 -31.40
N PRO A 44 7.16 -38.57 -31.54
CA PRO A 44 7.97 -39.09 -30.45
C PRO A 44 8.03 -38.14 -29.25
N GLY A 45 7.47 -36.92 -29.38
CA GLY A 45 7.63 -35.85 -28.42
C GLY A 45 9.01 -35.21 -28.57
N GLY A 46 9.06 -33.90 -28.45
CA GLY A 46 10.33 -33.16 -28.37
C GLY A 46 10.79 -33.04 -26.92
N VAL A 47 12.09 -33.21 -26.68
CA VAL A 47 12.73 -32.73 -25.45
C VAL A 47 13.11 -31.27 -25.68
N ASP A 48 12.74 -30.38 -24.77
CA ASP A 48 13.05 -28.95 -24.90
C ASP A 48 14.57 -28.73 -24.87
N VAL A 49 15.09 -27.85 -25.72
CA VAL A 49 16.53 -27.53 -25.75
C VAL A 49 17.02 -26.92 -24.43
N ASN A 50 16.11 -26.39 -23.63
CA ASN A 50 16.33 -25.84 -22.30
C ASN A 50 16.06 -26.84 -21.17
N ASP A 51 15.89 -28.15 -21.44
CA ASP A 51 15.59 -29.21 -20.43
C ASP A 51 16.47 -29.09 -19.18
N ARG A 52 17.77 -28.81 -19.38
CA ARG A 52 18.74 -28.60 -18.30
C ARG A 52 18.33 -27.51 -17.30
N TYR A 53 17.71 -26.43 -17.76
CA TYR A 53 17.25 -25.33 -16.90
C TYR A 53 16.06 -25.75 -16.03
N PHE A 54 15.15 -26.57 -16.57
CA PHE A 54 14.03 -27.09 -15.79
C PHE A 54 14.49 -28.07 -14.70
N GLN A 55 15.59 -28.80 -14.93
CA GLN A 55 16.17 -29.69 -13.91
C GLN A 55 16.86 -28.94 -12.77
N HIS A 56 17.44 -27.76 -13.03
CA HIS A 56 18.13 -26.95 -12.01
C HIS A 56 17.22 -26.01 -11.20
N ALA A 57 16.03 -25.68 -11.71
CA ALA A 57 15.09 -24.77 -11.05
C ALA A 57 14.43 -25.37 -9.78
N THR A 58 14.64 -26.66 -9.48
CA THR A 58 13.93 -27.36 -8.39
C THR A 58 14.80 -27.46 -7.15
N LEU A 59 14.58 -26.60 -6.15
CA LEU A 59 15.13 -26.82 -4.80
C LEU A 59 14.49 -28.08 -4.18
N THR A 60 15.29 -28.94 -3.55
CA THR A 60 14.75 -30.12 -2.85
C THR A 60 13.95 -29.71 -1.61
N ASP A 61 12.95 -30.49 -1.21
CA ASP A 61 12.14 -30.22 -0.01
C ASP A 61 13.00 -30.03 1.26
N ASP A 62 14.13 -30.72 1.35
CA ASP A 62 15.08 -30.60 2.46
C ASP A 62 15.82 -29.25 2.48
N GLN A 63 16.20 -28.74 1.30
CA GLN A 63 16.76 -27.40 1.16
C GLN A 63 15.72 -26.34 1.56
N ARG A 64 14.44 -26.57 1.26
CA ARG A 64 13.32 -25.68 1.62
C ARG A 64 13.10 -25.62 3.14
N HIS A 65 13.12 -26.76 3.83
CA HIS A 65 13.01 -26.80 5.29
C HIS A 65 14.19 -26.11 5.99
N ALA A 66 15.41 -26.26 5.46
CA ALA A 66 16.58 -25.58 5.99
C ALA A 66 16.49 -24.06 5.83
N LEU A 67 16.10 -23.56 4.64
CA LEU A 67 15.97 -22.12 4.33
C LEU A 67 14.87 -21.42 5.14
N LEU A 68 13.79 -22.14 5.48
CA LEU A 68 12.64 -21.61 6.23
C LEU A 68 12.80 -21.70 7.76
N SER A 69 13.85 -22.37 8.26
CA SER A 69 14.06 -22.58 9.69
C SER A 69 14.72 -21.40 10.42
N ASP A 70 15.43 -20.53 9.69
CA ASP A 70 16.11 -19.35 10.22
C ASP A 70 15.43 -18.06 9.73
N SER A 71 14.73 -17.38 10.64
CA SER A 71 14.02 -16.12 10.36
C SER A 71 14.91 -15.03 9.72
N ALA A 72 16.21 -14.98 10.03
CA ALA A 72 17.12 -14.00 9.47
C ALA A 72 17.48 -14.32 8.01
N GLN A 73 17.60 -15.61 7.67
CA GLN A 73 17.81 -16.08 6.30
C GLN A 73 16.57 -15.85 5.44
N VAL A 74 15.38 -16.08 5.98
CA VAL A 74 14.12 -15.80 5.29
C VAL A 74 14.04 -14.34 4.86
N GLU A 75 14.36 -13.38 5.73
CA GLU A 75 14.29 -11.95 5.39
C GLU A 75 15.35 -11.52 4.36
N SER A 76 16.52 -12.16 4.38
CA SER A 76 17.59 -11.95 3.37
C SER A 76 17.12 -12.41 1.99
N LEU A 77 16.47 -13.58 1.94
CA LEU A 77 15.88 -14.11 0.72
C LEU A 77 14.78 -13.18 0.20
N LYS A 78 13.88 -12.71 1.06
CA LYS A 78 12.83 -11.74 0.66
C LYS A 78 13.44 -10.48 0.05
N SER A 79 14.50 -9.94 0.66
CA SER A 79 15.21 -8.77 0.16
C SER A 79 15.86 -9.02 -1.21
N LEU A 80 16.51 -10.18 -1.38
CA LEU A 80 17.07 -10.60 -2.66
C LEU A 80 15.99 -10.79 -3.73
N THR A 81 14.84 -11.37 -3.39
CA THR A 81 13.70 -11.52 -4.29
C THR A 81 13.21 -10.16 -4.79
N TYR A 82 13.03 -9.18 -3.90
CA TYR A 82 12.69 -7.80 -4.31
C TYR A 82 13.73 -7.22 -5.27
N TYR A 83 15.02 -7.41 -4.98
CA TYR A 83 16.10 -6.95 -5.86
C TYR A 83 16.03 -7.59 -7.26
N LYS A 84 15.81 -8.91 -7.34
CA LYS A 84 15.67 -9.62 -8.62
C LYS A 84 14.48 -9.11 -9.43
N ILE A 85 13.34 -8.89 -8.78
CA ILE A 85 12.14 -8.30 -9.42
C ILE A 85 12.45 -6.89 -9.96
N LEU A 86 13.16 -6.05 -9.19
CA LEU A 86 13.54 -4.70 -9.62
C LEU A 86 14.52 -4.73 -10.80
N ALA A 87 15.51 -5.62 -10.76
CA ALA A 87 16.46 -5.81 -11.86
C ALA A 87 15.73 -6.25 -13.14
N LEU A 88 14.76 -7.17 -13.03
CA LEU A 88 13.89 -7.54 -14.14
C LEU A 88 13.07 -6.34 -14.63
N GLY A 89 12.59 -5.50 -13.72
CA GLY A 89 11.76 -4.33 -14.04
C GLY A 89 12.44 -3.30 -14.94
N VAL A 90 13.77 -3.21 -14.90
CA VAL A 90 14.56 -2.34 -15.80
C VAL A 90 14.47 -2.80 -17.25
N LEU A 91 14.42 -4.11 -17.48
CA LEU A 91 14.44 -4.71 -18.83
C LEU A 91 13.04 -5.08 -19.32
N HIS A 92 12.22 -5.65 -18.44
CA HIS A 92 10.90 -6.22 -18.72
C HIS A 92 9.88 -5.78 -17.65
N PRO A 93 9.47 -4.49 -17.65
CA PRO A 93 8.65 -3.90 -16.59
C PRO A 93 7.28 -4.55 -16.41
N LYS A 94 6.66 -5.07 -17.50
CA LYS A 94 5.36 -5.75 -17.42
C LYS A 94 5.45 -7.05 -16.62
N ASN A 95 6.52 -7.82 -16.82
CA ASN A 95 6.69 -9.13 -16.20
C ASN A 95 7.09 -8.96 -14.73
N ALA A 96 8.00 -8.03 -14.44
CA ALA A 96 8.34 -7.64 -13.07
C ALA A 96 7.11 -7.19 -12.28
N ARG A 97 6.20 -6.42 -12.89
CA ARG A 97 4.95 -6.01 -12.24
C ARG A 97 4.06 -7.20 -11.89
N ASN A 98 3.86 -8.15 -12.82
CA ASN A 98 3.05 -9.35 -12.55
C ASN A 98 3.62 -10.17 -11.39
N ILE A 99 4.94 -10.36 -11.37
CA ILE A 99 5.65 -11.08 -10.31
C ILE A 99 5.54 -10.34 -8.98
N LEU A 100 5.76 -9.02 -8.97
CA LEU A 100 5.62 -8.19 -7.78
C LEU A 100 4.20 -8.23 -7.21
N ASP A 101 3.18 -8.16 -8.07
CA ASP A 101 1.79 -8.20 -7.66
C ASP A 101 1.40 -9.55 -7.04
N TYR A 102 1.97 -10.66 -7.54
CA TYR A 102 1.84 -11.97 -6.91
C TYR A 102 2.57 -12.00 -5.56
N TYR A 103 3.85 -11.60 -5.55
CA TYR A 103 4.70 -11.65 -4.36
C TYR A 103 4.13 -10.84 -3.18
N ARG A 104 3.59 -9.64 -3.46
CA ARG A 104 2.97 -8.79 -2.45
C ARG A 104 1.73 -9.40 -1.78
N ARG A 105 1.12 -10.41 -2.39
CA ARG A 105 -0.10 -11.07 -1.87
C ARG A 105 0.23 -12.35 -1.13
N THR A 106 1.26 -13.07 -1.57
CA THR A 106 1.57 -14.42 -1.07
C THR A 106 2.80 -14.45 -0.18
N GLU A 107 3.72 -13.50 -0.35
CA GLU A 107 5.10 -13.56 0.15
C GLU A 107 5.82 -14.87 -0.20
N ASP A 108 5.33 -15.58 -1.21
CA ASP A 108 5.84 -16.87 -1.64
C ASP A 108 7.10 -16.67 -2.49
N VAL A 109 8.24 -16.66 -1.80
CA VAL A 109 9.57 -16.56 -2.41
C VAL A 109 9.79 -17.68 -3.43
N HIS A 110 9.32 -18.89 -3.16
CA HIS A 110 9.56 -20.06 -4.00
C HIS A 110 8.90 -19.91 -5.37
N THR A 111 7.59 -19.62 -5.39
CA THR A 111 6.90 -19.42 -6.67
C THR A 111 7.47 -18.24 -7.42
N VAL A 112 7.89 -17.17 -6.73
CA VAL A 112 8.53 -16.03 -7.39
C VAL A 112 9.88 -16.39 -8.02
N GLU A 113 10.72 -17.18 -7.34
CA GLU A 113 11.98 -17.65 -7.92
C GLU A 113 11.72 -18.48 -9.19
N HIS A 114 10.73 -19.38 -9.18
CA HIS A 114 10.33 -20.09 -10.40
C HIS A 114 9.80 -19.15 -11.51
N MET A 115 9.04 -18.13 -11.15
CA MET A 115 8.60 -17.11 -12.10
C MET A 115 9.81 -16.38 -12.71
N LEU A 116 10.84 -16.11 -11.93
CA LEU A 116 12.09 -15.49 -12.39
C LEU A 116 12.92 -16.45 -13.26
N ASP A 117 13.02 -17.73 -12.89
CA ASP A 117 13.71 -18.77 -13.66
C ASP A 117 13.08 -18.97 -15.04
N ALA A 118 11.75 -19.00 -15.12
CA ALA A 118 11.01 -19.07 -16.37
C ALA A 118 11.32 -17.89 -17.30
N MET A 119 11.53 -16.70 -16.74
CA MET A 119 11.97 -15.52 -17.51
C MET A 119 13.45 -15.61 -17.89
N GLY A 120 14.27 -16.21 -17.02
CA GLY A 120 15.70 -16.46 -17.22
C GLY A 120 15.98 -17.22 -18.52
N ILE A 121 15.11 -18.15 -18.92
CA ILE A 121 15.22 -18.90 -20.19
C ILE A 121 15.31 -17.96 -21.41
N TYR A 122 14.54 -16.87 -21.41
CA TYR A 122 14.51 -15.89 -22.50
C TYR A 122 15.56 -14.78 -22.35
N MET A 123 16.29 -14.77 -21.25
CA MET A 123 17.24 -13.72 -20.87
C MET A 123 18.68 -14.26 -20.77
N THR A 124 18.92 -15.49 -21.19
CA THR A 124 20.23 -16.18 -21.13
C THR A 124 21.36 -15.42 -21.82
N ASP A 125 21.06 -14.68 -22.90
CA ASP A 125 22.03 -13.83 -23.62
C ASP A 125 22.14 -12.40 -23.05
N SER A 126 21.33 -12.06 -22.04
CA SER A 126 21.38 -10.78 -21.34
C SER A 126 22.54 -10.78 -20.34
N SER A 127 23.74 -10.53 -20.84
CA SER A 127 24.92 -10.24 -20.00
C SER A 127 24.61 -9.17 -18.94
N ASP A 128 23.72 -8.24 -19.26
CA ASP A 128 23.29 -7.14 -18.40
C ASP A 128 22.42 -7.59 -17.21
N PHE A 129 21.51 -8.57 -17.38
CA PHE A 129 20.72 -9.09 -16.26
C PHE A 129 21.56 -9.93 -15.31
N HIS A 130 22.31 -10.90 -15.86
CA HIS A 130 23.14 -11.78 -15.05
C HIS A 130 24.25 -11.02 -14.32
N LYS A 131 24.85 -10.00 -14.94
CA LYS A 131 25.79 -9.09 -14.28
C LYS A 131 25.12 -8.32 -13.12
N ARG A 132 23.93 -7.77 -13.33
CA ARG A 132 23.18 -7.05 -12.27
C ARG A 132 22.85 -7.96 -11.09
N ILE A 133 22.48 -9.22 -11.32
CA ILE A 133 22.17 -10.16 -10.24
C ILE A 133 23.44 -10.67 -9.55
N ASN A 134 24.47 -11.06 -10.30
CA ASN A 134 25.67 -11.69 -9.75
C ASN A 134 26.61 -10.72 -9.01
N ASP A 135 26.76 -9.48 -9.50
CA ASP A 135 27.68 -8.51 -8.88
C ASP A 135 27.09 -7.89 -7.60
N ASN A 136 25.78 -7.67 -7.56
CA ASN A 136 25.10 -6.97 -6.46
C ASN A 136 24.27 -7.87 -5.55
N GLY A 137 23.93 -9.09 -5.98
CA GLY A 137 23.15 -10.06 -5.19
C GLY A 137 23.87 -10.50 -3.91
N LYS A 138 25.21 -10.54 -3.94
CA LYS A 138 26.06 -10.92 -2.79
C LYS A 138 25.88 -10.00 -1.58
N ILE A 139 25.53 -8.74 -1.80
CA ILE A 139 25.28 -7.75 -0.74
C ILE A 139 24.09 -8.17 0.14
N PHE A 140 23.11 -8.87 -0.43
CA PHE A 140 21.91 -9.32 0.27
C PHE A 140 22.12 -10.61 1.05
N THR A 141 23.10 -11.45 0.67
CA THR A 141 23.42 -12.72 1.34
C THR A 141 24.47 -12.57 2.45
N GLU A 142 25.30 -11.52 2.43
CA GLU A 142 26.42 -11.33 3.38
C GLU A 142 26.08 -10.40 4.56
N LYS A 143 25.09 -9.51 4.44
CA LYS A 143 24.70 -8.62 5.54
C LYS A 143 23.76 -9.32 6.52
N LYS A 144 24.15 -9.39 7.80
CA LYS A 144 23.21 -9.65 8.90
C LYS A 144 22.09 -8.62 8.83
N ASN A 145 20.86 -9.08 8.60
CA ASN A 145 19.70 -8.22 8.48
C ASN A 145 19.50 -7.42 9.76
N ASN A 146 19.47 -6.10 9.61
CA ASN A 146 18.97 -5.23 10.65
C ASN A 146 17.45 -5.11 10.46
N THR A 147 16.69 -5.82 11.27
CA THR A 147 15.22 -5.74 11.29
C THR A 147 14.70 -4.49 12.02
N SER A 148 15.60 -3.59 12.46
CA SER A 148 15.21 -2.35 13.11
C SER A 148 14.46 -1.45 12.14
N ASN A 149 13.32 -0.92 12.58
CA ASN A 149 12.66 0.16 11.87
C ASN A 149 13.57 1.41 11.88
N LEU A 150 13.72 2.07 10.73
CA LEU A 150 14.47 3.31 10.59
C LEU A 150 13.90 4.41 11.52
N PHE A 151 12.58 4.43 11.68
CA PHE A 151 11.88 5.37 12.53
C PHE A 151 11.92 4.92 13.99
N TRP A 152 12.86 5.46 14.76
CA TRP A 152 13.07 5.12 16.17
C TRP A 152 11.80 5.25 17.05
N TRP A 153 10.93 6.23 16.80
CA TRP A 153 9.68 6.36 17.58
C TRP A 153 8.75 5.15 17.42
N SER A 154 8.92 4.34 16.37
CA SER A 154 8.14 3.12 16.13
C SER A 154 8.77 1.87 16.75
N THR A 155 9.98 1.97 17.29
CA THR A 155 10.67 0.84 17.94
C THR A 155 10.41 0.78 19.44
N VAL A 156 9.73 1.78 20.00
CA VAL A 156 9.38 1.82 21.43
C VAL A 156 8.22 0.86 21.72
N GLU A 157 8.14 0.38 22.96
CA GLU A 157 7.15 -0.62 23.37
C GLU A 157 5.70 -0.11 23.35
N GLU A 158 5.52 1.20 23.38
CA GLU A 158 4.23 1.86 23.28
C GLU A 158 3.63 1.75 21.87
N TRP A 159 4.46 1.65 20.84
CA TRP A 159 4.02 1.74 19.45
C TRP A 159 3.02 0.63 19.05
N PRO A 160 3.26 -0.66 19.33
CA PRO A 160 2.28 -1.71 19.03
C PRO A 160 0.93 -1.51 19.75
N VAL A 161 0.94 -0.97 20.97
CA VAL A 161 -0.29 -0.65 21.72
C VAL A 161 -1.03 0.49 21.04
N LEU A 162 -0.32 1.55 20.69
CA LEU A 162 -0.87 2.72 20.02
C LEU A 162 -1.51 2.35 18.69
N LYS A 163 -0.86 1.50 17.88
CA LYS A 163 -1.43 1.02 16.61
C LYS A 163 -2.80 0.38 16.79
N VAL A 164 -2.93 -0.51 17.78
CA VAL A 164 -4.20 -1.18 18.05
C VAL A 164 -5.25 -0.18 18.57
N ALA A 165 -4.86 0.75 19.42
CA ALA A 165 -5.77 1.77 19.95
C ALA A 165 -6.29 2.70 18.84
N VAL A 166 -5.41 3.20 17.98
CA VAL A 166 -5.78 4.09 16.87
C VAL A 166 -6.62 3.36 15.81
N ALA A 167 -6.30 2.09 15.50
CA ALA A 167 -7.06 1.31 14.54
C ALA A 167 -8.53 1.09 14.96
N LYS A 168 -8.83 1.03 16.26
CA LYS A 168 -10.22 0.97 16.78
C LYS A 168 -11.03 2.22 16.40
N ASP A 169 -10.37 3.36 16.28
CA ASP A 169 -11.00 4.65 15.97
C ASP A 169 -11.05 4.94 14.45
N ALA A 170 -10.54 4.04 13.60
CA ALA A 170 -10.46 4.26 12.16
C ALA A 170 -11.81 4.64 11.53
N LYS A 171 -12.91 3.99 11.94
CA LYS A 171 -14.26 4.30 11.46
C LYS A 171 -14.76 5.68 11.91
N VAL A 172 -14.36 6.13 13.11
CA VAL A 172 -14.74 7.44 13.64
C VAL A 172 -13.96 8.55 12.93
N ILE A 173 -12.67 8.33 12.70
CA ILE A 173 -11.84 9.26 11.93
C ILE A 173 -12.33 9.34 10.48
N ASP A 174 -12.70 8.21 9.86
CA ASP A 174 -13.28 8.17 8.51
C ASP A 174 -14.62 8.91 8.43
N SER A 175 -15.52 8.76 9.43
CA SER A 175 -16.79 9.49 9.44
C SER A 175 -16.58 11.00 9.56
N VAL A 176 -15.65 11.44 10.43
CA VAL A 176 -15.26 12.85 10.55
C VAL A 176 -14.62 13.37 9.27
N SER A 177 -13.74 12.59 8.64
CA SER A 177 -13.11 12.92 7.36
C SER A 177 -14.17 13.16 6.28
N LYS A 178 -15.21 12.33 6.20
CA LYS A 178 -16.28 12.46 5.19
C LYS A 178 -17.07 13.75 5.32
N ILE A 179 -17.34 14.20 6.54
CA ILE A 179 -18.13 15.42 6.77
C ILE A 179 -17.28 16.69 6.69
N THR A 180 -16.01 16.63 7.08
CA THR A 180 -15.13 17.81 7.11
C THR A 180 -14.31 18.00 5.83
N GLY A 181 -14.09 16.92 5.08
CA GLY A 181 -13.13 16.86 3.98
C GLY A 181 -11.66 16.82 4.45
N ALA A 182 -11.41 16.71 5.76
CA ALA A 182 -10.06 16.61 6.31
C ALA A 182 -9.44 15.25 5.96
N ASN A 183 -8.15 15.24 5.65
CA ASN A 183 -7.44 14.00 5.33
C ASN A 183 -7.35 13.11 6.61
N PRO A 184 -7.87 11.86 6.59
CA PRO A 184 -7.88 10.98 7.76
C PRO A 184 -6.46 10.58 8.21
N ARG A 185 -5.52 10.47 7.27
CA ARG A 185 -4.10 10.22 7.57
C ARG A 185 -3.45 11.40 8.28
N LEU A 186 -3.87 12.63 7.98
CA LEU A 186 -3.39 13.82 8.68
C LEU A 186 -4.02 13.96 10.08
N ILE A 187 -5.31 13.64 10.24
CA ILE A 187 -5.96 13.57 11.56
C ILE A 187 -5.21 12.56 12.45
N SER A 188 -4.95 11.35 11.92
CA SER A 188 -4.20 10.33 12.68
C SER A 188 -2.74 10.72 12.93
N ALA A 189 -2.10 11.52 12.07
CA ALA A 189 -0.74 12.01 12.31
C ALA A 189 -0.65 12.96 13.50
N VAL A 190 -1.61 13.88 13.60
CA VAL A 190 -1.74 14.76 14.77
C VAL A 190 -2.04 13.95 16.04
N LEU A 191 -2.98 13.01 15.95
CA LEU A 191 -3.29 12.09 17.06
C LEU A 191 -2.05 11.35 17.55
N ILE A 192 -1.26 10.76 16.65
CA ILE A 192 -0.08 9.95 17.04
C ILE A 192 1.01 10.81 17.68
N ALA A 193 1.28 11.99 17.13
CA ALA A 193 2.23 12.91 17.74
C ALA A 193 1.79 13.29 19.17
N GLU A 194 0.49 13.46 19.39
CA GLU A 194 -0.08 13.72 20.71
C GLU A 194 0.01 12.52 21.66
N GLN A 195 -0.37 11.33 21.19
CA GLN A 195 -0.41 10.13 22.02
C GLN A 195 0.98 9.63 22.41
N ILE A 196 1.96 9.73 21.51
CA ILE A 196 3.36 9.39 21.83
C ILE A 196 3.90 10.31 22.93
N ARG A 197 3.62 11.63 22.85
CA ARG A 197 3.96 12.60 23.91
C ARG A 197 3.33 12.21 25.26
N LEU A 198 2.08 11.75 25.24
CA LEU A 198 1.36 11.38 26.45
C LEU A 198 1.85 10.08 27.06
N PHE A 199 2.20 9.08 26.26
CA PHE A 199 2.64 7.80 26.78
C PHE A 199 4.04 7.88 27.40
N ASP A 200 4.92 8.71 26.85
CA ASP A 200 6.23 8.99 27.45
C ASP A 200 6.07 9.70 28.81
N SER A 201 5.26 10.77 28.86
CA SER A 201 5.04 11.54 30.09
C SER A 201 4.17 10.85 31.15
N ARG A 202 3.39 9.82 30.79
CA ARG A 202 2.47 9.09 31.68
C ARG A 202 2.79 7.60 31.78
N ARG A 203 4.07 7.27 31.92
CA ARG A 203 4.58 5.89 31.89
C ARG A 203 3.89 4.93 32.86
N GLU A 204 3.57 5.37 34.07
CA GLU A 204 2.87 4.55 35.06
C GLU A 204 1.42 4.23 34.64
N ALA A 205 0.68 5.24 34.19
CA ALA A 205 -0.68 5.06 33.67
C ALA A 205 -0.65 4.20 32.39
N PHE A 206 0.42 4.32 31.59
CA PHE A 206 0.63 3.49 30.42
C PHE A 206 0.67 2.01 30.80
N LYS A 207 1.55 1.64 31.73
CA LYS A 207 1.71 0.25 32.19
C LYS A 207 0.45 -0.30 32.88
N LYS A 208 -0.21 0.53 33.70
CA LYS A 208 -1.33 0.08 34.54
C LYS A 208 -2.64 -0.09 33.77
N TRP A 209 -2.93 0.80 32.82
CA TRP A 209 -4.27 0.90 32.22
C TRP A 209 -4.25 0.89 30.69
N ILE A 210 -3.37 1.68 30.06
CA ILE A 210 -3.39 1.90 28.61
C ILE A 210 -2.90 0.65 27.86
N GLN A 211 -1.77 0.07 28.29
CA GLN A 211 -1.19 -1.12 27.67
C GLN A 211 -2.12 -2.34 27.76
N PRO A 212 -2.70 -2.71 28.92
CA PRO A 212 -3.62 -3.84 29.01
C PRO A 212 -4.90 -3.66 28.18
N LEU A 213 -5.48 -2.46 28.20
CA LEU A 213 -6.77 -2.20 27.54
C LEU A 213 -6.62 -1.80 26.05
N LYS A 214 -5.41 -1.45 25.61
CA LYS A 214 -5.09 -0.95 24.27
C LYS A 214 -6.01 0.21 23.89
N ILE A 215 -6.00 1.26 24.72
CA ILE A 215 -6.83 2.46 24.58
C ILE A 215 -5.95 3.69 24.38
N LEU A 216 -6.54 4.80 23.93
CA LEU A 216 -5.87 6.10 23.84
C LEU A 216 -5.88 6.81 25.20
N SER A 217 -4.87 7.63 25.46
CA SER A 217 -4.89 8.54 26.60
C SER A 217 -5.81 9.71 26.31
N ASN A 218 -6.68 10.03 27.26
CA ASN A 218 -7.63 11.14 27.15
C ASN A 218 -7.20 12.26 28.11
N GLU A 219 -6.99 13.47 27.58
CA GLU A 219 -6.64 14.63 28.39
C GLU A 219 -7.89 15.38 28.87
N THR A 220 -7.82 15.99 30.06
CA THR A 220 -8.95 16.68 30.71
C THR A 220 -8.53 17.96 31.46
N THR A 221 -7.28 18.40 31.34
CA THR A 221 -6.74 19.54 32.11
C THR A 221 -6.35 20.70 31.19
N PHE A 222 -5.12 20.74 30.70
CA PHE A 222 -4.60 21.82 29.85
C PHE A 222 -5.01 21.70 28.38
N SER A 223 -5.26 20.47 27.96
CA SER A 223 -5.76 20.06 26.66
C SER A 223 -6.78 18.95 26.88
N TRP A 224 -7.65 18.75 25.91
CA TRP A 224 -8.82 17.90 26.01
C TRP A 224 -8.86 16.85 24.90
N GLY A 225 -9.42 15.69 25.25
CA GLY A 225 -9.63 14.61 24.30
C GLY A 225 -8.37 13.81 24.02
N VAL A 226 -8.46 12.95 23.01
CA VAL A 226 -7.33 12.15 22.52
C VAL A 226 -6.42 12.92 21.57
N THR A 227 -6.88 14.07 21.06
CA THR A 227 -6.16 14.92 20.09
C THR A 227 -5.53 16.17 20.72
N GLY A 228 -5.75 16.43 22.02
CA GLY A 228 -5.03 17.47 22.74
C GLY A 228 -5.52 18.90 22.44
N ILE A 229 -6.79 19.11 22.13
CA ILE A 229 -7.35 20.45 21.85
C ILE A 229 -7.46 21.27 23.13
N LYS A 230 -6.93 22.50 23.14
CA LYS A 230 -7.08 23.44 24.26
C LYS A 230 -8.45 24.12 24.23
N ASP A 231 -8.99 24.51 25.39
CA ASP A 231 -10.29 25.21 25.50
C ASP A 231 -10.41 26.41 24.56
N PHE A 232 -9.43 27.33 24.63
CA PHE A 232 -9.44 28.53 23.79
C PHE A 232 -9.32 28.19 22.30
N THR A 233 -8.62 27.10 21.94
CA THR A 233 -8.54 26.64 20.55
C THR A 233 -9.90 26.12 20.08
N ALA A 234 -10.60 25.35 20.90
CA ALA A 234 -11.94 24.87 20.58
C ALA A 234 -12.93 26.03 20.35
N LYS A 235 -12.95 27.01 21.26
CA LYS A 235 -13.73 28.24 21.12
C LYS A 235 -13.37 29.02 19.85
N THR A 236 -12.09 29.07 19.50
CA THR A 236 -11.64 29.72 18.25
C THR A 236 -12.13 28.97 17.01
N ILE A 237 -12.13 27.63 17.03
CA ILE A 237 -12.66 26.81 15.94
C ILE A 237 -14.14 27.11 15.72
N GLU A 238 -14.94 27.12 16.80
CA GLU A 238 -16.36 27.44 16.76
C GLU A 238 -16.62 28.85 16.20
N HIS A 239 -15.87 29.84 16.68
CA HIS A 239 -16.00 31.21 16.19
C HIS A 239 -15.67 31.31 14.69
N ASN A 240 -14.57 30.71 14.26
CA ASN A 240 -14.14 30.70 12.85
C ASN A 240 -15.13 29.96 11.93
N LEU A 241 -15.95 29.05 12.44
CA LEU A 241 -16.96 28.36 11.62
C LEU A 241 -18.09 29.28 11.17
N ILE A 242 -18.40 30.33 11.94
CA ILE A 242 -19.54 31.22 11.70
C ILE A 242 -19.13 32.64 11.30
N ASP A 243 -17.91 33.07 11.62
CA ASP A 243 -17.39 34.36 11.20
C ASP A 243 -17.01 34.34 9.71
N LYS A 244 -17.90 34.84 8.86
CA LYS A 244 -17.70 34.92 7.40
C LYS A 244 -16.51 35.78 6.97
N ASN A 245 -16.06 36.69 7.84
CA ASN A 245 -14.91 37.55 7.58
C ASN A 245 -13.58 36.90 8.02
N SER A 246 -13.66 35.81 8.79
CA SER A 246 -12.47 35.08 9.23
C SER A 246 -11.75 34.49 8.02
N PRO A 247 -10.41 34.63 7.92
CA PRO A 247 -9.65 33.97 6.87
C PRO A 247 -9.69 32.44 7.03
N PHE A 248 -10.11 31.94 8.20
CA PHE A 248 -10.29 30.54 8.52
C PHE A 248 -11.68 30.00 8.15
N TYR A 249 -12.65 30.85 7.78
CA TYR A 249 -14.03 30.44 7.52
C TYR A 249 -14.16 29.40 6.40
N LEU A 250 -14.82 28.29 6.70
CA LEU A 250 -14.93 27.14 5.79
C LEU A 250 -16.13 27.19 4.83
N GLY A 251 -17.10 28.07 5.08
CA GLY A 251 -18.33 28.17 4.29
C GLY A 251 -19.56 27.62 5.01
N ALA A 252 -20.73 27.98 4.49
CA ALA A 252 -22.03 27.72 5.12
C ALA A 252 -22.31 26.23 5.42
N ALA A 253 -21.76 25.31 4.62
CA ALA A 253 -21.92 23.87 4.84
C ALA A 253 -21.33 23.37 6.17
N TYR A 254 -20.45 24.16 6.80
CA TYR A 254 -19.74 23.79 8.03
C TYR A 254 -20.27 24.52 9.28
N GLU A 255 -21.09 25.57 9.13
CA GLU A 255 -21.51 26.48 10.21
C GLU A 255 -22.17 25.73 11.38
N HIS A 256 -22.93 24.67 11.08
CA HIS A 256 -23.75 23.94 12.06
C HIS A 256 -23.11 22.65 12.58
N LEU A 257 -21.84 22.37 12.25
CA LEU A 257 -21.20 21.11 12.64
C LEU A 257 -20.93 21.00 14.15
N LEU A 258 -20.89 22.13 14.87
CA LEU A 258 -20.58 22.18 16.30
C LEU A 258 -21.72 22.75 17.16
N ASP A 259 -22.92 22.93 16.61
CA ASP A 259 -24.07 23.50 17.33
C ASP A 259 -24.29 22.80 18.68
N PHE A 260 -24.40 23.62 19.73
CA PHE A 260 -24.67 23.17 21.09
C PHE A 260 -26.16 22.89 21.29
N LYS A 261 -26.48 21.89 22.11
CA LYS A 261 -27.85 21.48 22.41
C LYS A 261 -28.31 21.96 23.78
N THR A 262 -27.38 22.43 24.60
CA THR A 262 -27.61 22.88 25.97
C THR A 262 -27.46 24.39 26.08
N ASP A 263 -27.98 24.94 27.18
CA ASP A 263 -27.75 26.32 27.61
C ASP A 263 -26.37 26.53 28.24
N LYS A 264 -25.53 25.47 28.33
CA LYS A 264 -24.18 25.49 28.90
C LYS A 264 -23.13 25.01 27.89
N PRO A 265 -22.83 25.80 26.84
CA PRO A 265 -21.88 25.42 25.79
C PRO A 265 -20.51 24.97 26.31
N ASP A 266 -20.00 25.60 27.37
CA ASP A 266 -18.69 25.26 27.94
C ASP A 266 -18.63 23.86 28.53
N VAL A 267 -19.70 23.45 29.23
CA VAL A 267 -19.80 22.10 29.82
C VAL A 267 -19.99 21.08 28.70
N GLU A 268 -20.91 21.34 27.78
CA GLU A 268 -21.19 20.43 26.67
C GLU A 268 -19.97 20.25 25.76
N ARG A 269 -19.21 21.32 25.49
CA ARG A 269 -17.94 21.26 24.74
C ARG A 269 -16.93 20.34 25.43
N PHE A 270 -16.69 20.56 26.72
CA PHE A 270 -15.78 19.74 27.50
C PHE A 270 -16.20 18.27 27.43
N GLU A 271 -17.44 17.96 27.77
CA GLU A 271 -17.98 16.59 27.76
C GLU A 271 -17.91 15.93 26.39
N ARG A 272 -18.22 16.66 25.31
CA ARG A 272 -18.09 16.18 23.93
C ARG A 272 -16.65 15.80 23.61
N ILE A 273 -15.69 16.69 23.87
CA ILE A 273 -14.29 16.49 23.50
C ILE A 273 -13.62 15.41 24.38
N THR A 274 -13.95 15.35 25.67
CA THR A 274 -13.34 14.40 26.61
C THR A 274 -14.09 13.07 26.73
N ASN A 275 -15.02 12.77 25.84
CA ASN A 275 -15.81 11.53 25.91
C ASN A 275 -14.95 10.29 25.63
N THR A 276 -14.64 9.52 26.67
CA THR A 276 -13.79 8.31 26.58
C THR A 276 -14.43 7.11 25.89
N LYS A 277 -15.75 7.13 25.66
CA LYS A 277 -16.48 6.06 24.97
C LYS A 277 -16.68 6.36 23.50
N ASN A 278 -16.59 7.63 23.10
CA ASN A 278 -16.79 8.07 21.74
C ASN A 278 -15.95 9.32 21.45
N HIS A 279 -14.83 9.14 20.77
CA HIS A 279 -13.90 10.20 20.43
C HIS A 279 -14.34 11.07 19.23
N TYR A 280 -15.57 10.92 18.74
CA TYR A 280 -16.07 11.63 17.55
C TYR A 280 -15.82 13.14 17.60
N TYR A 281 -16.18 13.80 18.70
CA TYR A 281 -15.97 15.25 18.81
C TYR A 281 -14.50 15.62 18.96
N ALA A 282 -13.68 14.84 19.65
CA ALA A 282 -12.23 15.08 19.70
C ALA A 282 -11.61 15.09 18.29
N TYR A 283 -12.04 14.16 17.42
CA TYR A 283 -11.62 14.13 16.03
C TYR A 283 -12.27 15.23 15.19
N LEU A 284 -13.55 15.56 15.42
CA LEU A 284 -14.25 16.62 14.70
C LEU A 284 -13.58 17.99 14.93
N TYR A 285 -13.28 18.35 16.18
CA TYR A 285 -12.53 19.57 16.48
C TYR A 285 -11.14 19.56 15.84
N ALA A 286 -10.44 18.43 15.90
CA ALA A 286 -9.12 18.32 15.28
C ALA A 286 -9.17 18.50 13.75
N ALA A 287 -10.13 17.86 13.09
CA ALA A 287 -10.35 17.95 11.65
C ALA A 287 -10.74 19.36 11.21
N LEU A 288 -11.62 20.03 11.96
CA LEU A 288 -12.03 21.40 11.68
C LEU A 288 -10.87 22.39 11.85
N CYS A 289 -10.05 22.21 12.89
CA CYS A 289 -8.82 22.99 13.07
C CYS A 289 -7.89 22.88 11.85
N ILE A 290 -7.62 21.65 11.42
CA ILE A 290 -6.81 21.35 10.23
C ILE A 290 -7.39 22.05 9.00
N ARG A 291 -8.69 21.89 8.75
CA ARG A 291 -9.36 22.47 7.58
C ARG A 291 -9.34 24.00 7.59
N GLN A 292 -9.54 24.60 8.76
CA GLN A 292 -9.51 26.04 8.93
C GLN A 292 -8.12 26.61 8.58
N ILE A 293 -7.06 25.99 9.12
CA ILE A 293 -5.67 26.35 8.78
C ILE A 293 -5.41 26.15 7.29
N GLU A 294 -5.77 24.99 6.73
CA GLU A 294 -5.59 24.69 5.31
C GLU A 294 -6.28 25.72 4.40
N ASN A 295 -7.52 26.11 4.73
CA ASN A 295 -8.28 27.11 3.99
C ASN A 295 -7.65 28.50 4.06
N GLN A 296 -7.14 28.92 5.24
CA GLN A 296 -6.43 30.19 5.38
C GLN A 296 -5.20 30.24 4.47
N TRP A 297 -4.39 29.19 4.46
CA TRP A 297 -3.17 29.11 3.65
C TRP A 297 -3.49 29.06 2.15
N MET A 298 -4.49 28.26 1.77
CA MET A 298 -4.94 28.14 0.39
C MET A 298 -5.45 29.47 -0.17
N ARG A 299 -6.23 30.24 0.62
CA ARG A 299 -6.67 31.60 0.25
C ARG A 299 -5.53 32.58 0.08
N ALA A 300 -4.45 32.40 0.83
CA ALA A 300 -3.24 33.20 0.72
C ALA A 300 -2.29 32.72 -0.42
N GLY A 301 -2.70 31.73 -1.21
CA GLY A 301 -1.93 31.23 -2.35
C GLY A 301 -0.84 30.20 -2.00
N TYR A 302 -0.88 29.64 -0.78
CA TYR A 302 0.08 28.62 -0.32
C TYR A 302 -0.62 27.27 -0.13
N ASP A 303 -0.21 26.26 -0.89
CA ASP A 303 -0.75 24.90 -0.78
C ASP A 303 0.02 24.08 0.27
N LEU A 304 -0.69 23.59 1.29
CA LEU A 304 -0.15 22.73 2.35
C LEU A 304 -0.56 21.25 2.21
N THR A 305 -1.23 20.86 1.12
CA THR A 305 -1.80 19.51 0.92
C THR A 305 -0.77 18.40 1.18
N ASP A 306 0.46 18.57 0.69
CA ASP A 306 1.56 17.61 0.83
C ASP A 306 2.59 18.04 1.90
N ARG A 307 2.19 18.89 2.84
CA ARG A 307 3.03 19.44 3.91
C ARG A 307 2.52 19.08 5.31
N PRO A 308 2.36 17.78 5.65
CA PRO A 308 1.82 17.36 6.94
C PRO A 308 2.65 17.86 8.12
N GLU A 309 3.96 18.04 7.95
CA GLU A 309 4.85 18.58 8.98
C GLU A 309 4.51 20.02 9.35
N ILE A 310 4.13 20.84 8.36
CA ILE A 310 3.73 22.24 8.59
C ILE A 310 2.33 22.27 9.18
N MET A 311 1.41 21.49 8.62
CA MET A 311 0.04 21.44 9.12
C MET A 311 -0.04 20.98 10.58
N SER A 312 0.71 19.93 10.95
CA SER A 312 0.81 19.48 12.33
C SER A 312 1.57 20.45 13.23
N THR A 313 2.56 21.17 12.71
CA THR A 313 3.21 22.27 13.45
C THR A 313 2.18 23.33 13.83
N LEU A 314 1.43 23.85 12.85
CA LEU A 314 0.43 24.89 13.03
C LEU A 314 -0.73 24.45 13.94
N TYR A 315 -1.16 23.19 13.80
CA TYR A 315 -2.12 22.59 14.72
C TYR A 315 -1.63 22.66 16.18
N ASN A 316 -0.37 22.29 16.41
CA ASN A 316 0.21 22.22 17.74
C ASN A 316 0.43 23.60 18.39
N ILE A 317 0.84 24.60 17.60
CA ILE A 317 1.14 25.96 18.11
C ILE A 317 -0.06 26.93 18.02
N GLY A 318 -1.11 26.57 17.28
CA GLY A 318 -2.39 27.27 17.21
C GLY A 318 -2.49 28.37 16.14
N PHE A 319 -3.71 28.89 15.95
CA PHE A 319 -4.08 29.83 14.88
C PHE A 319 -3.25 31.12 14.85
N VAL A 320 -2.85 31.66 16.01
CA VAL A 320 -2.08 32.91 16.11
C VAL A 320 -0.75 32.82 15.36
N ALA A 321 -0.12 31.64 15.37
CA ALA A 321 1.12 31.41 14.65
C ALA A 321 0.93 30.97 13.19
N SER A 322 -0.33 30.78 12.75
CA SER A 322 -0.67 30.47 11.37
C SER A 322 -0.61 31.73 10.50
N VAL A 323 0.61 32.04 10.06
CA VAL A 323 0.91 33.16 9.16
C VAL A 323 1.38 32.59 7.82
N PRO A 324 0.54 32.62 6.77
CA PRO A 324 0.89 32.10 5.46
C PRO A 324 2.13 32.77 4.87
N LYS A 325 3.08 31.96 4.40
CA LYS A 325 4.35 32.42 3.82
C LYS A 325 4.96 31.35 2.91
N LYS A 326 5.85 31.77 2.02
CA LYS A 326 6.50 30.91 1.02
C LYS A 326 7.28 29.76 1.64
N ASP A 327 8.04 30.05 2.69
CA ASP A 327 8.98 29.11 3.30
C ASP A 327 8.60 28.87 4.78
N PRO A 328 7.49 28.13 5.05
CA PRO A 328 7.14 27.77 6.41
C PRO A 328 8.14 26.78 7.00
N GLN A 329 8.35 26.91 8.31
CA GLN A 329 9.29 26.07 9.05
C GLN A 329 8.52 25.03 9.87
N VAL A 330 9.06 23.82 9.92
CA VAL A 330 8.57 22.73 10.76
C VAL A 330 8.99 22.95 12.22
N GLY A 331 8.11 22.64 13.17
CA GLY A 331 8.37 22.84 14.59
C GLY A 331 7.27 22.29 15.49
N GLY A 332 6.91 23.07 16.51
CA GLY A 332 5.98 22.69 17.58
C GLY A 332 6.70 22.27 18.87
N SER A 333 5.94 21.79 19.84
CA SER A 333 6.45 21.28 21.11
C SER A 333 7.53 20.21 20.87
N THR A 334 8.57 20.26 21.70
CA THR A 334 9.58 19.20 21.75
C THR A 334 9.02 18.00 22.51
N ILE A 335 9.11 16.83 21.90
CA ILE A 335 8.73 15.54 22.45
C ILE A 335 10.02 14.76 22.65
N ASP A 336 10.26 14.31 23.88
CA ASP A 336 11.34 13.37 24.16
C ASP A 336 10.78 11.96 24.04
N ILE A 337 11.49 11.08 23.33
CA ILE A 337 11.13 9.67 23.19
C ILE A 337 12.38 8.88 23.55
N GLN A 338 12.46 8.44 24.81
CA GLN A 338 13.59 7.67 25.35
C GLN A 338 14.96 8.35 25.11
N GLY A 339 15.05 9.66 25.30
CA GLY A 339 16.27 10.46 25.13
C GLY A 339 16.46 11.05 23.73
N LYS A 340 15.60 10.71 22.75
CA LYS A 340 15.64 11.27 21.40
C LYS A 340 14.57 12.34 21.23
N LYS A 341 15.01 13.57 20.92
CA LYS A 341 14.13 14.73 20.75
C LYS A 341 13.53 14.81 19.36
N TYR A 342 12.23 15.05 19.31
CA TYR A 342 11.45 15.34 18.10
C TYR A 342 10.68 16.65 18.29
N THR A 343 10.47 17.39 17.21
CA THR A 343 9.40 18.39 17.17
C THR A 343 8.09 17.71 16.78
N PHE A 344 6.95 18.21 17.27
CA PHE A 344 5.62 17.70 16.91
C PHE A 344 5.42 17.52 15.40
N GLY A 345 5.76 18.54 14.59
CA GLY A 345 5.63 18.48 13.13
C GLY A 345 6.49 17.39 12.48
N ARG A 346 7.73 17.22 12.92
CA ARG A 346 8.63 16.14 12.45
C ARG A 346 8.06 14.76 12.77
N LEU A 347 7.56 14.54 13.99
CA LEU A 347 7.00 13.24 14.38
C LEU A 347 5.77 12.89 13.55
N ALA A 348 4.88 13.87 13.35
CA ALA A 348 3.71 13.72 12.50
C ALA A 348 4.08 13.40 11.04
N TYR A 349 5.11 14.06 10.48
CA TYR A 349 5.63 13.78 9.15
C TYR A 349 6.18 12.37 9.00
N GLU A 350 7.03 11.95 9.93
CA GLU A 350 7.63 10.62 9.91
C GLU A 350 6.53 9.54 9.97
N TYR A 351 5.53 9.68 10.86
CA TYR A 351 4.37 8.78 10.85
C TYR A 351 3.64 8.85 9.51
N TYR A 352 3.31 10.05 9.04
CA TYR A 352 2.52 10.25 7.82
C TYR A 352 3.14 9.51 6.64
N PHE A 353 4.47 9.52 6.48
CA PHE A 353 5.16 8.85 5.37
C PHE A 353 5.81 7.51 5.71
N SER A 354 5.65 6.99 6.93
CA SER A 354 6.28 5.72 7.36
C SER A 354 5.71 4.46 6.71
N GLY A 355 4.51 4.53 6.13
CA GLY A 355 3.73 3.35 5.71
C GLY A 355 2.99 2.68 6.86
N GLU A 356 3.22 3.08 8.10
CA GLU A 356 2.44 2.59 9.24
C GLU A 356 0.97 3.03 9.14
N LEU A 357 0.09 2.11 9.55
CA LEU A 357 -1.38 2.23 9.49
C LEU A 357 -1.90 2.69 8.11
N ALA A 358 -1.18 2.40 7.02
CA ALA A 358 -1.60 2.81 5.67
C ALA A 358 -2.84 2.05 5.17
N THR A 359 -3.16 0.90 5.76
CA THR A 359 -4.40 0.16 5.48
C THR A 359 -5.61 0.89 6.07
N GLU A 360 -5.49 1.34 7.32
CA GLU A 360 -6.54 2.04 8.07
C GLU A 360 -6.67 3.50 7.62
N PHE A 361 -5.54 4.17 7.37
CA PHE A 361 -5.46 5.57 6.97
C PHE A 361 -4.63 5.71 5.69
N PRO A 362 -5.23 5.45 4.52
CA PRO A 362 -4.51 5.46 3.26
C PRO A 362 -4.01 6.85 2.87
N TYR A 363 -2.95 6.88 2.06
CA TYR A 363 -2.47 8.11 1.46
C TYR A 363 -3.53 8.71 0.51
N PRO A 364 -3.68 10.04 0.48
CA PRO A 364 -4.54 10.67 -0.49
C PRO A 364 -4.03 10.35 -1.90
N LYS A 365 -4.94 10.06 -2.84
CA LYS A 365 -4.54 9.93 -4.24
C LYS A 365 -4.03 11.28 -4.71
N MET A 366 -2.83 11.32 -5.32
CA MET A 366 -2.35 12.51 -6.00
C MET A 366 -3.43 13.00 -6.96
N LYS A 367 -3.91 14.23 -6.76
CA LYS A 367 -4.76 14.89 -7.75
C LYS A 367 -3.88 15.04 -9.00
N LYS A 368 -4.20 14.30 -10.06
CA LYS A 368 -3.62 14.58 -11.38
C LYS A 368 -4.03 16.00 -11.72
N HIS A 369 -3.12 16.96 -11.58
CA HIS A 369 -3.29 18.26 -12.22
C HIS A 369 -3.32 17.98 -13.72
N LEU A 370 -4.53 17.84 -14.27
CA LEU A 370 -4.74 18.08 -15.68
C LEU A 370 -4.33 19.55 -15.85
N ARG A 371 -3.08 19.76 -16.27
CA ARG A 371 -2.71 20.98 -16.95
C ARG A 371 -3.63 21.02 -18.17
N THR A 372 -4.77 21.67 -18.06
CA THR A 372 -5.44 22.24 -19.21
C THR A 372 -4.39 23.14 -19.84
N ALA A 373 -3.72 22.61 -20.85
CA ALA A 373 -2.96 23.43 -21.77
C ALA A 373 -3.95 24.45 -22.30
N SER A 374 -3.89 25.67 -21.76
CA SER A 374 -4.43 26.85 -22.42
C SER A 374 -3.76 26.90 -23.78
N LYS A 375 -4.43 26.37 -24.80
CA LYS A 375 -4.12 26.70 -26.18
C LYS A 375 -4.41 28.21 -26.32
N LEU A 376 -3.36 28.91 -26.74
CA LEU A 376 -3.27 30.22 -27.40
C LEU A 376 -4.58 31.01 -27.54
#